data_AF-A0AAJ7BJ23-F1
#
_entry.id   AF-A0AAJ7BJ23-F1
#
_cell.length_a   1.000
_cell.length_b   1.000
_cell.length_c   1.000
_cell.angle_alpha   90.00
_cell.angle_beta   90.00
_cell.angle_gamma   90.00
#
_symmetry.space_group_name_H-M   'P 1'
#
loop_
_entity.id
_entity.type
_entity.pdbx_description
1 polymer ?
#
loop_
_entity_poly.entity_id
_entity_poly.type
_entity_poly.pdbx_seq_one_letter_code
_entity_poly.pdbx_strand_id
1 'polypeptide(L)'
;MDELLFRLSNQLEALQVQASVTAQQGQQWCAVWFAEVQRLSQDLYNEQYGHQVIDFVKNLGSYLESGWEQLQFHYYSLQFNPREFYQHLGNLCFSDVTRRELAFCITGLIIGSVAGYNIGLNWQRPSHHMHHMKAIICHHYIGIEGVSTIDDAEMPTIQKSNELLIQVRAASVNVVDAKICWGYSKAYRRLLNSGRYKELPVTLGRDCSGVVVDIGQSVINFDIGDEVYLAVPPWASGTMAEYLVIPECQVAKRPRLVTFEASASLPYSGCLAWDALVNKSNIQEGNARGKRVLVYGGSTPVGCILIQLVKFWGGHVVTACKPHAIPVTRALGADEVIPFNESNIEKELELHDKYHAIFYTGGQPIDEFILKKHLLPYGSYVSTMPEYLTSDSLGFFFGSIFSGCVRIKLMVQYMFGCNIHHWKEGSKINTAYLQSLRDLVDADQLQTVVDRAFAPHNIEQALHHVLDPNAIGSTIIKFQ
;
A
#
# COMPACT_ATOMS: atom_id res chain seq x y z
N MET A 1 50.03 13.72 -5.02
CA MET A 1 48.78 12.94 -5.07
C MET A 1 47.64 13.76 -5.69
N ASP A 2 47.66 15.09 -5.57
CA ASP A 2 46.59 15.97 -6.08
C ASP A 2 46.56 16.18 -7.61
N GLU A 3 47.71 16.15 -8.30
CA GLU A 3 47.74 16.37 -9.76
C GLU A 3 47.18 15.18 -10.55
N LEU A 4 47.32 13.97 -10.00
CA LEU A 4 46.82 12.72 -10.58
C LEU A 4 45.30 12.62 -10.38
N LEU A 5 44.80 13.03 -9.20
CA LEU A 5 43.38 13.14 -8.89
C LEU A 5 42.70 14.25 -9.74
N PHE A 6 43.36 15.38 -9.97
CA PHE A 6 42.84 16.46 -10.81
C PHE A 6 42.75 16.06 -12.29
N ARG A 7 43.76 15.35 -12.82
CA ARG A 7 43.70 14.81 -14.20
C ARG A 7 42.67 13.70 -14.35
N LEU A 8 42.50 12.85 -13.35
CA LEU A 8 41.44 11.83 -13.33
C LEU A 8 40.05 12.44 -13.27
N SER A 9 39.84 13.49 -12.47
CA SER A 9 38.56 14.21 -12.38
C SER A 9 38.17 14.85 -13.70
N ASN A 10 39.10 15.56 -14.36
CA ASN A 10 38.83 16.20 -15.65
C ASN A 10 38.60 15.18 -16.78
N GLN A 11 39.26 14.01 -16.74
CA GLN A 11 39.00 12.95 -17.71
C GLN A 11 37.64 12.27 -17.48
N LEU A 12 37.22 12.12 -16.22
CA LEU A 12 35.91 11.56 -15.87
C LEU A 12 34.76 12.51 -16.24
N GLU A 13 34.91 13.81 -16.00
CA GLU A 13 33.90 14.81 -16.39
C GLU A 13 33.78 14.92 -17.92
N ALA A 14 34.90 14.89 -18.66
CA ALA A 14 34.87 14.89 -20.12
C ALA A 14 34.20 13.63 -20.69
N LEU A 15 34.46 12.46 -20.09
CA LEU A 15 33.79 11.20 -20.45
C LEU A 15 32.30 11.21 -20.13
N GLN A 16 31.89 11.82 -19.01
CA GLN A 16 30.51 11.90 -18.59
C GLN A 16 29.68 12.82 -19.50
N VAL A 17 30.26 13.95 -19.93
CA VAL A 17 29.64 14.86 -20.90
C VAL A 17 29.52 14.17 -22.27
N GLN A 18 30.57 13.51 -22.75
CA GLN A 18 30.51 12.75 -24.01
C GLN A 18 29.50 11.60 -23.99
N ALA A 19 29.40 10.87 -22.88
CA ALA A 19 28.42 9.79 -22.73
C ALA A 19 26.98 10.31 -22.76
N SER A 20 26.71 11.45 -22.11
CA SER A 20 25.37 12.06 -22.08
C SER A 20 24.90 12.56 -23.45
N VAL A 21 25.79 13.19 -24.23
CA VAL A 21 25.46 13.69 -25.58
C VAL A 21 25.27 12.52 -26.56
N THR A 22 26.09 11.48 -26.44
CA THR A 22 25.97 10.26 -27.27
C THR A 22 24.67 9.49 -26.96
N ALA A 23 24.27 9.43 -25.69
CA ALA A 23 23.01 8.80 -25.27
C ALA A 23 21.77 9.57 -25.78
N GLN A 24 21.81 10.90 -25.74
CA GLN A 24 20.71 11.74 -26.21
C GLN A 24 20.54 11.68 -27.75
N GLN A 25 21.65 11.57 -28.50
CA GLN A 25 21.64 11.41 -29.96
C GLN A 25 21.26 9.98 -30.39
N GLY A 26 21.66 8.97 -29.61
CA GLY A 26 21.20 7.59 -29.79
C GLY A 26 19.69 7.43 -29.60
N GLN A 27 19.09 8.17 -28.66
CA GLN A 27 17.64 8.19 -28.46
C GLN A 27 16.87 8.75 -29.67
N GLN A 28 17.37 9.83 -30.29
CA GLN A 28 16.76 10.37 -31.52
C GLN A 28 16.89 9.41 -32.69
N TRP A 29 18.02 8.69 -32.79
CA TRP A 29 18.25 7.68 -33.81
C TRP A 29 17.30 6.49 -33.66
N CYS A 30 17.10 5.99 -32.44
CA CYS A 30 16.14 4.93 -32.16
C CYS A 30 14.69 5.35 -32.46
N ALA A 31 14.33 6.62 -32.22
CA ALA A 31 12.98 7.12 -32.52
C ALA A 31 12.68 7.16 -34.03
N VAL A 32 13.66 7.59 -34.85
CA VAL A 32 13.54 7.58 -36.31
C VAL A 32 13.49 6.13 -36.83
N TRP A 33 14.30 5.24 -36.26
CA TRP A 33 14.33 3.84 -36.65
C TRP A 33 13.03 3.11 -36.29
N PHE A 34 12.45 3.39 -35.13
CA PHE A 34 11.15 2.84 -34.72
C PHE A 34 10.01 3.30 -35.65
N ALA A 35 10.02 4.57 -36.06
CA ALA A 35 9.02 5.10 -36.98
C ALA A 35 9.10 4.43 -38.37
N GLU A 36 10.31 4.16 -38.87
CA GLU A 36 10.52 3.51 -40.16
C GLU A 36 10.12 2.02 -40.12
N VAL A 37 10.45 1.32 -39.04
CA VAL A 37 10.04 -0.08 -38.81
C VAL A 37 8.52 -0.21 -38.66
N GLN A 38 7.88 0.76 -38.01
CA GLN A 38 6.44 0.75 -37.80
C GLN A 38 5.69 0.95 -39.13
N ARG A 39 6.19 1.85 -39.99
CA ARG A 39 5.69 2.04 -41.36
C ARG A 39 5.84 0.79 -42.22
N LEU A 40 7.01 0.14 -42.15
CA LEU A 40 7.28 -1.10 -42.90
C LEU A 40 6.46 -2.30 -42.39
N SER A 41 6.13 -2.34 -41.10
CA SER A 41 5.23 -3.36 -40.54
C SER A 41 3.78 -3.23 -41.04
N GLN A 42 3.34 -2.01 -41.34
CA GLN A 42 2.02 -1.74 -41.92
C GLN A 42 1.97 -2.12 -43.41
N ASP A 43 3.05 -1.91 -44.15
CA ASP A 43 3.15 -2.35 -45.56
C ASP A 43 3.21 -3.88 -45.70
N LEU A 44 3.82 -4.59 -44.73
CA LEU A 44 3.86 -6.05 -44.66
C LEU A 44 2.50 -6.71 -44.31
N TYR A 45 1.56 -5.97 -43.73
CA TYR A 45 0.26 -6.49 -43.30
C TYR A 45 -0.75 -6.59 -44.46
N ASN A 46 -0.52 -5.89 -45.57
CA ASN A 46 -1.55 -5.68 -46.59
C ASN A 46 -1.43 -6.47 -47.91
N GLU A 47 -0.35 -7.21 -48.21
CA GLU A 47 -0.35 -8.11 -49.38
C GLU A 47 0.44 -9.43 -49.22
N GLN A 48 -0.07 -10.44 -49.93
CA GLN A 48 0.23 -11.85 -49.83
C GLN A 48 1.41 -12.28 -50.72
N TYR A 49 2.67 -11.96 -50.38
CA TYR A 49 3.84 -12.57 -51.07
C TYR A 49 5.08 -12.74 -50.17
N GLY A 50 5.36 -13.98 -49.75
CA GLY A 50 6.53 -14.37 -48.95
C GLY A 50 7.89 -14.29 -49.64
N HIS A 51 7.97 -13.82 -50.89
CA HIS A 51 9.24 -13.68 -51.62
C HIS A 51 9.90 -12.30 -51.48
N GLN A 52 9.18 -11.26 -51.03
CA GLN A 52 9.75 -9.92 -50.86
C GLN A 52 10.57 -9.75 -49.56
N VAL A 53 10.37 -10.63 -48.56
CA VAL A 53 11.11 -10.60 -47.29
C VAL A 53 12.60 -10.94 -47.49
N ILE A 54 12.92 -11.79 -48.47
CA ILE A 54 14.31 -12.19 -48.76
C ILE A 54 15.06 -11.06 -49.48
N ASP A 55 14.42 -10.35 -50.41
CA ASP A 55 15.02 -9.20 -51.08
C ASP A 55 15.12 -7.98 -50.16
N PHE A 56 14.20 -7.84 -49.19
CA PHE A 56 14.30 -6.84 -48.12
C PHE A 56 15.53 -7.07 -47.23
N VAL A 57 15.77 -8.32 -46.79
CA VAL A 57 16.95 -8.66 -45.98
C VAL A 57 18.26 -8.46 -46.76
N LYS A 58 18.25 -8.71 -48.08
CA LYS A 58 19.41 -8.44 -48.94
C LYS A 58 19.69 -6.95 -49.12
N ASN A 59 18.65 -6.13 -49.24
CA ASN A 59 18.79 -4.69 -49.44
C ASN A 59 18.96 -3.91 -48.13
N LEU A 60 18.66 -4.51 -46.97
CA LEU A 60 18.90 -3.90 -45.66
C LEU A 60 20.38 -3.53 -45.46
N GLY A 61 21.27 -4.36 -46.00
CA GLY A 61 22.72 -4.12 -45.96
C GLY A 61 23.13 -2.84 -46.72
N SER A 62 22.58 -2.61 -47.91
CA SER A 62 22.91 -1.42 -48.71
C SER A 62 22.26 -0.13 -48.18
N TYR A 63 21.11 -0.23 -47.52
CA TYR A 63 20.50 0.90 -46.80
C TYR A 63 21.30 1.28 -45.55
N LEU A 64 21.80 0.30 -44.80
CA LEU A 64 22.69 0.51 -43.65
C LEU A 64 24.04 1.09 -44.09
N GLU A 65 24.56 0.67 -45.24
CA GLU A 65 25.80 1.16 -45.82
C GLU A 65 25.67 2.61 -46.31
N SER A 66 24.54 2.97 -46.94
CA SER A 66 24.25 4.34 -47.37
C SER A 66 24.00 5.30 -46.19
N GLY A 67 23.36 4.82 -45.12
CA GLY A 67 23.19 5.58 -43.87
C GLY A 67 24.51 5.77 -43.12
N TRP A 68 25.44 4.81 -43.26
CA TRP A 68 26.78 4.86 -42.67
C TRP A 68 27.70 5.85 -43.39
N GLU A 69 27.65 5.96 -44.71
CA GLU A 69 28.41 6.96 -45.48
C GLU A 69 27.98 8.40 -45.16
N GLN A 70 26.69 8.64 -44.90
CA GLN A 70 26.21 9.95 -44.45
C GLN A 70 26.69 10.32 -43.03
N LEU A 71 26.85 9.33 -42.15
CA LEU A 71 27.41 9.52 -40.80
C LEU A 71 28.92 9.76 -40.82
N GLN A 72 29.62 9.24 -41.82
CA GLN A 72 31.08 9.33 -41.95
C GLN A 72 31.59 10.76 -42.20
N PHE A 73 30.75 11.67 -42.67
CA PHE A 73 31.12 13.07 -42.94
C PHE A 73 31.15 13.96 -41.68
N HIS A 74 30.54 13.54 -40.57
CA HIS A 74 30.33 14.41 -39.40
C HIS A 74 31.23 14.10 -38.19
N TYR A 75 32.06 13.04 -38.26
CA TYR A 75 32.71 12.44 -37.09
C TYR A 75 34.24 12.30 -37.21
N TYR A 76 34.94 13.33 -37.69
CA TYR A 76 36.40 13.39 -37.59
C TYR A 76 36.84 14.26 -36.41
N SER A 77 36.96 13.66 -35.22
CA SER A 77 38.02 13.97 -34.24
C SER A 77 37.92 13.12 -32.98
N LEU A 78 38.18 11.81 -33.07
CA LEU A 78 38.67 11.01 -31.93
C LEU A 78 39.31 9.72 -32.44
N GLN A 79 40.50 9.41 -31.94
CA GLN A 79 41.33 8.25 -32.30
C GLN A 79 40.75 6.93 -31.77
N PHE A 80 39.54 6.57 -32.17
CA PHE A 80 39.03 5.21 -32.01
C PHE A 80 38.54 4.75 -33.37
N ASN A 81 39.27 3.83 -34.00
CA ASN A 81 38.93 3.28 -35.30
C ASN A 81 38.09 2.01 -35.08
N PRO A 82 36.75 2.09 -35.15
CA PRO A 82 35.89 0.93 -34.85
C PRO A 82 36.13 -0.18 -35.88
N ARG A 83 36.60 0.18 -37.08
CA ARG A 83 36.92 -0.75 -38.16
C ARG A 83 38.02 -1.72 -37.77
N GLU A 84 39.08 -1.25 -37.09
CA GLU A 84 40.14 -2.12 -36.58
C GLU A 84 39.64 -3.01 -35.43
N PHE A 85 38.84 -2.46 -34.52
CA PHE A 85 38.27 -3.22 -33.40
C PHE A 85 37.38 -4.36 -33.90
N TYR A 86 36.46 -4.09 -34.83
CA TYR A 86 35.58 -5.11 -35.41
C TYR A 86 36.30 -6.05 -36.39
N GLN A 87 37.39 -5.62 -37.04
CA GLN A 87 38.25 -6.52 -37.81
C GLN A 87 39.05 -7.46 -36.90
N HIS A 88 39.54 -7.00 -35.75
CA HIS A 88 40.18 -7.87 -34.76
C HIS A 88 39.19 -8.81 -34.08
N LEU A 89 38.00 -8.33 -33.73
CA LEU A 89 36.94 -9.18 -33.17
C LEU A 89 36.44 -10.19 -34.22
N GLY A 90 36.35 -9.77 -35.48
CA GLY A 90 36.05 -10.62 -36.62
C GLY A 90 37.12 -11.70 -36.82
N ASN A 91 38.40 -11.34 -36.83
CA ASN A 91 39.46 -12.32 -36.99
C ASN A 91 39.59 -13.29 -35.80
N LEU A 92 39.25 -12.84 -34.58
CA LEU A 92 39.19 -13.68 -33.37
C LEU A 92 37.98 -14.64 -33.39
N CYS A 93 36.85 -14.25 -33.97
CA CYS A 93 35.61 -15.02 -33.97
C CYS A 93 35.35 -15.84 -35.25
N PHE A 94 36.12 -15.66 -36.33
CA PHE A 94 35.77 -16.24 -37.63
C PHE A 94 36.83 -17.15 -38.26
N SER A 95 37.98 -17.41 -37.63
CA SER A 95 38.98 -18.27 -38.28
C SER A 95 38.67 -19.76 -38.23
N ASP A 96 37.82 -20.27 -37.33
CA ASP A 96 37.40 -21.69 -37.31
C ASP A 96 36.13 -21.94 -36.49
N VAL A 97 35.10 -21.10 -36.65
CA VAL A 97 33.88 -21.20 -35.80
C VAL A 97 32.73 -21.84 -36.57
N THR A 98 32.29 -23.01 -36.11
CA THR A 98 31.17 -23.73 -36.70
C THR A 98 29.85 -22.98 -36.48
N ARG A 99 28.84 -23.18 -37.36
CA ARG A 99 27.51 -22.54 -37.26
C ARG A 99 26.86 -22.63 -35.87
N ARG A 100 27.16 -23.68 -35.08
CA ARG A 100 26.67 -23.83 -33.71
C ARG A 100 27.34 -22.88 -32.72
N GLU A 101 28.63 -22.66 -32.85
CA GLU A 101 29.41 -21.76 -31.99
C GLU A 101 29.11 -20.29 -32.31
N LEU A 102 28.85 -19.98 -33.59
CA LEU A 102 28.38 -18.66 -34.02
C LEU A 102 26.99 -18.35 -33.45
N ALA A 103 26.07 -19.33 -33.48
CA ALA A 103 24.76 -19.19 -32.87
C ALA A 103 24.90 -18.96 -31.35
N PHE A 104 25.78 -19.70 -30.67
CA PHE A 104 26.03 -19.54 -29.23
C PHE A 104 26.56 -18.14 -28.89
N CYS A 105 27.49 -17.62 -29.68
CA CYS A 105 28.03 -16.26 -29.51
C CYS A 105 26.97 -15.19 -29.73
N ILE A 106 26.17 -15.28 -30.79
CA ILE A 106 25.09 -14.33 -31.08
C ILE A 106 24.03 -14.37 -29.98
N THR A 107 23.68 -15.56 -29.49
CA THR A 107 22.70 -15.70 -28.40
C THR A 107 23.26 -15.09 -27.11
N GLY A 108 24.53 -15.33 -26.80
CA GLY A 108 25.21 -14.71 -25.65
C GLY A 108 25.28 -13.18 -25.74
N LEU A 109 25.50 -12.64 -26.95
CA LEU A 109 25.53 -11.19 -27.20
C LEU A 109 24.14 -10.56 -27.03
N ILE A 110 23.09 -11.23 -27.51
CA ILE A 110 21.70 -10.79 -27.33
C ILE A 110 21.31 -10.85 -25.85
N ILE A 111 21.57 -11.97 -25.17
CA ILE A 111 21.28 -12.13 -23.74
C ILE A 111 22.06 -11.11 -22.91
N GLY A 112 23.36 -10.92 -23.19
CA GLY A 112 24.21 -9.95 -22.52
C GLY A 112 23.77 -8.51 -22.76
N SER A 113 23.31 -8.18 -23.97
CA SER A 113 22.79 -6.84 -24.30
C SER A 113 21.43 -6.59 -23.65
N VAL A 114 20.53 -7.58 -23.62
CA VAL A 114 19.24 -7.47 -22.93
C VAL A 114 19.44 -7.39 -21.42
N ALA A 115 20.35 -8.19 -20.85
CA ALA A 115 20.71 -8.11 -19.44
C ALA A 115 21.36 -6.76 -19.11
N GLY A 116 22.32 -6.30 -19.91
CA GLY A 116 22.98 -5.01 -19.77
C GLY A 116 22.02 -3.83 -19.90
N TYR A 117 21.05 -3.90 -20.83
CA TYR A 117 19.98 -2.91 -20.99
C TYR A 117 19.05 -2.88 -19.78
N ASN A 118 18.64 -4.05 -19.27
CA ASN A 118 17.82 -4.13 -18.05
C ASN A 118 18.58 -3.68 -16.80
N ILE A 119 19.88 -3.97 -16.70
CA ILE A 119 20.74 -3.47 -15.63
C ILE A 119 20.89 -1.96 -15.76
N GLY A 120 21.16 -1.44 -16.96
CA GLY A 120 21.33 -0.01 -17.23
C GLY A 120 20.08 0.83 -16.98
N LEU A 121 18.90 0.34 -17.37
CA LEU A 121 17.62 0.97 -17.02
C LEU A 121 17.37 0.99 -15.51
N ASN A 122 17.84 -0.04 -14.78
CA ASN A 122 17.77 -0.09 -13.32
C ASN A 122 18.96 0.60 -12.63
N TRP A 123 19.97 1.07 -13.39
CA TRP A 123 21.20 1.70 -12.85
C TRP A 123 21.11 3.23 -12.82
N GLN A 124 20.08 3.83 -13.41
CA GLN A 124 19.77 5.22 -13.11
C GLN A 124 19.39 5.30 -11.63
N ARG A 125 20.34 5.67 -10.77
CA ARG A 125 20.04 6.22 -9.46
C ARG A 125 19.56 7.64 -9.74
N PRO A 126 18.25 7.95 -9.66
CA PRO A 126 17.86 9.34 -9.65
C PRO A 126 18.50 9.94 -8.39
N SER A 127 19.42 10.87 -8.56
CA SER A 127 19.89 11.72 -7.48
C SER A 127 18.78 12.72 -7.17
N HIS A 128 17.67 12.23 -6.62
CA HIS A 128 16.77 13.10 -5.90
C HIS A 128 17.52 13.59 -4.67
N HIS A 129 17.49 14.89 -4.41
CA HIS A 129 17.74 15.38 -3.06
C HIS A 129 16.73 14.67 -2.15
N MET A 130 17.18 13.63 -1.46
CA MET A 130 16.31 12.83 -0.60
C MET A 130 16.02 13.67 0.62
N HIS A 131 14.80 14.19 0.69
CA HIS A 131 14.28 14.72 1.93
C HIS A 131 14.05 13.53 2.87
N HIS A 132 14.53 13.70 4.10
CA HIS A 132 14.31 12.75 5.16
C HIS A 132 13.11 13.18 5.99
N MET A 133 12.41 12.21 6.56
CA MET A 133 11.24 12.42 7.40
C MET A 133 11.26 11.49 8.61
N LYS A 134 10.48 11.85 9.63
CA LYS A 134 10.25 10.96 10.76
C LYS A 134 9.24 9.88 10.41
N ALA A 135 9.52 8.66 10.84
CA ALA A 135 8.61 7.54 10.70
C ALA A 135 8.73 6.55 11.86
N ILE A 136 7.62 5.89 12.17
CA ILE A 136 7.57 4.81 13.16
C ILE A 136 7.67 3.49 12.43
N ILE A 137 8.76 2.77 12.70
CA ILE A 137 9.15 1.60 11.94
C ILE A 137 9.28 0.39 12.85
N CYS A 138 8.69 -0.72 12.41
CA CYS A 138 9.01 -2.05 12.92
C CYS A 138 10.16 -2.64 12.07
N HIS A 139 11.30 -2.89 12.72
CA HIS A 139 12.51 -3.44 12.11
C HIS A 139 12.53 -4.96 12.15
N HIS A 140 11.93 -5.54 13.19
CA HIS A 140 11.95 -6.98 13.45
C HIS A 140 10.60 -7.43 14.02
N TYR A 141 10.18 -8.64 13.64
CA TYR A 141 8.95 -9.24 14.16
C TYR A 141 9.14 -9.91 15.52
N ILE A 142 9.61 -9.14 16.51
CA ILE A 142 9.87 -9.58 17.88
C ILE A 142 8.91 -8.94 18.89
N GLY A 143 7.81 -8.35 18.41
CA GLY A 143 6.87 -7.59 19.23
C GLY A 143 7.23 -6.10 19.31
N ILE A 144 6.72 -5.43 20.34
CA ILE A 144 6.82 -3.96 20.53
C ILE A 144 8.29 -3.51 20.58
N GLU A 145 9.18 -4.33 21.13
CA GLU A 145 10.64 -4.09 21.21
C GLU A 145 11.30 -3.97 19.82
N GLY A 146 10.66 -4.47 18.77
CA GLY A 146 11.13 -4.34 17.39
C GLY A 146 10.79 -3.00 16.73
N VAL A 147 10.15 -2.08 17.45
CA VAL A 147 9.62 -0.81 16.92
C VAL A 147 10.48 0.35 17.39
N SER A 148 10.82 1.26 16.49
CA SER A 148 11.49 2.51 16.84
C SER A 148 10.97 3.68 16.00
N THR A 149 11.15 4.89 16.51
CA THR A 149 10.99 6.10 15.68
C THR A 149 12.34 6.42 15.06
N ILE A 150 12.36 6.56 13.75
CA ILE A 150 13.53 7.04 13.01
C ILE A 150 13.28 8.45 12.50
N ASP A 151 14.33 9.27 12.42
CA ASP A 151 14.26 10.65 11.92
C ASP A 151 14.74 10.79 10.47
N ASP A 152 15.27 9.71 9.89
CA ASP A 152 15.96 9.69 8.59
C ASP A 152 15.27 8.80 7.54
N ALA A 153 13.96 8.54 7.68
CA ALA A 153 13.21 7.78 6.68
C ALA A 153 13.19 8.54 5.34
N GLU A 154 13.35 7.84 4.21
CA GLU A 154 13.22 8.45 2.88
C GLU A 154 11.79 8.99 2.69
N MET A 155 11.65 10.29 2.41
CA MET A 155 10.36 10.90 2.12
C MET A 155 9.81 10.34 0.80
N PRO A 156 8.56 9.83 0.79
CA PRO A 156 7.98 9.29 -0.43
C PRO A 156 7.68 10.41 -1.43
N THR A 157 7.77 10.08 -2.71
CA THR A 157 7.45 10.99 -3.83
C THR A 157 6.36 10.37 -4.68
N ILE A 158 5.54 11.21 -5.30
CA ILE A 158 4.46 10.78 -6.20
C ILE A 158 5.06 9.99 -7.36
N GLN A 159 4.65 8.73 -7.52
CA GLN A 159 5.13 7.86 -8.59
C GLN A 159 4.07 7.70 -9.70
N LYS A 160 2.79 7.82 -9.36
CA LYS A 160 1.68 7.71 -10.31
C LYS A 160 0.87 9.00 -10.37
N SER A 161 0.28 9.26 -11.54
CA SER A 161 -0.48 10.49 -11.78
C SER A 161 -1.76 10.61 -10.95
N ASN A 162 -2.26 9.52 -10.36
CA ASN A 162 -3.47 9.52 -9.52
C ASN A 162 -3.16 9.49 -8.01
N GLU A 163 -1.92 9.75 -7.60
CA GLU A 163 -1.49 9.74 -6.20
C GLU A 163 -1.45 11.16 -5.61
N LEU A 164 -1.62 11.23 -4.29
CA LEU A 164 -1.52 12.42 -3.46
C LEU A 164 -0.33 12.25 -2.51
N LEU A 165 0.42 13.33 -2.28
CA LEU A 165 1.35 13.43 -1.16
C LEU A 165 0.63 14.14 -0.01
N ILE A 166 0.56 13.47 1.15
CA ILE A 166 -0.13 13.97 2.33
C ILE A 166 0.88 14.19 3.44
N GLN A 167 0.89 15.38 4.03
CA GLN A 167 1.56 15.66 5.29
C GLN A 167 0.66 15.19 6.44
N VAL A 168 1.10 14.18 7.16
CA VAL A 168 0.35 13.59 8.27
C VAL A 168 0.43 14.53 9.48
N ARG A 169 -0.74 14.83 10.07
CA ARG A 169 -0.84 15.59 11.32
C ARG A 169 -1.11 14.68 12.52
N ALA A 170 -1.91 13.64 12.31
CA ALA A 170 -2.20 12.64 13.32
C ALA A 170 -2.43 11.26 12.69
N ALA A 171 -2.01 10.19 13.37
CA ALA A 171 -2.26 8.81 12.98
C ALA A 171 -2.77 8.01 14.18
N SER A 172 -3.67 7.05 13.99
CA SER A 172 -4.13 6.22 15.12
C SER A 172 -3.31 4.95 15.28
N VAL A 173 -3.14 4.53 16.52
CA VAL A 173 -2.56 3.24 16.90
C VAL A 173 -3.70 2.25 17.09
N ASN A 174 -3.65 1.14 16.38
CA ASN A 174 -4.66 0.08 16.43
C ASN A 174 -4.07 -1.22 16.98
N VAL A 175 -4.93 -2.11 17.49
CA VAL A 175 -4.53 -3.46 17.95
C VAL A 175 -3.80 -4.25 16.84
N VAL A 176 -4.18 -4.02 15.57
CA VAL A 176 -3.51 -4.67 14.43
C VAL A 176 -2.07 -4.20 14.26
N ASP A 177 -1.71 -2.97 14.65
CA ASP A 177 -0.33 -2.48 14.58
C ASP A 177 0.57 -3.27 15.55
N ALA A 178 0.09 -3.56 16.77
CA ALA A 178 0.79 -4.44 17.70
C ALA A 178 0.92 -5.87 17.14
N LYS A 179 -0.10 -6.39 16.46
CA LYS A 179 -0.02 -7.71 15.80
C LYS A 179 0.96 -7.70 14.61
N ILE A 180 1.07 -6.60 13.87
CA ILE A 180 2.06 -6.44 12.78
C ILE A 180 3.48 -6.58 13.33
N CYS A 181 3.73 -6.09 14.55
CA CYS A 181 5.01 -6.26 15.25
C CYS A 181 5.33 -7.74 15.56
N TRP A 182 4.34 -8.62 15.54
CA TRP A 182 4.49 -10.09 15.66
C TRP A 182 4.43 -10.81 14.30
N GLY A 183 4.51 -10.08 13.18
CA GLY A 183 4.52 -10.65 11.83
C GLY A 183 3.14 -10.89 11.23
N TYR A 184 2.08 -10.30 11.80
CA TYR A 184 0.73 -10.34 11.20
C TYR A 184 0.70 -9.73 9.80
N SER A 185 0.11 -10.44 8.84
CA SER A 185 0.03 -10.09 7.43
C SER A 185 1.38 -10.07 6.69
N LYS A 186 2.44 -10.68 7.24
CA LYS A 186 3.77 -10.71 6.60
C LYS A 186 3.75 -11.43 5.24
N ALA A 187 2.95 -12.48 5.08
CA ALA A 187 2.85 -13.22 3.82
C ALA A 187 2.20 -12.35 2.73
N TYR A 188 1.15 -11.60 3.10
CA TYR A 188 0.50 -10.67 2.19
C TYR A 188 1.38 -9.46 1.87
N ARG A 189 2.12 -8.90 2.84
CA ARG A 189 3.13 -7.86 2.58
C ARG A 189 4.13 -8.29 1.51
N ARG A 190 4.72 -9.48 1.66
CA ARG A 190 5.70 -10.04 0.69
C ARG A 190 5.13 -10.22 -0.71
N LEU A 191 3.82 -10.46 -0.78
CA LEU A 191 3.11 -10.82 -2.00
C LEU A 191 2.57 -9.62 -2.76
N LEU A 192 1.97 -8.67 -2.04
CA LEU A 192 1.22 -7.55 -2.60
C LEU A 192 2.05 -6.28 -2.71
N ASN A 193 3.10 -6.13 -1.88
CA ASN A 193 4.00 -4.98 -1.97
C ASN A 193 5.17 -5.27 -2.93
N SER A 194 5.69 -4.21 -3.54
CA SER A 194 6.84 -4.26 -4.44
C SER A 194 8.01 -3.43 -3.89
N GLY A 195 9.19 -3.60 -4.51
CA GLY A 195 10.39 -2.85 -4.11
C GLY A 195 10.83 -3.09 -2.66
N ARG A 196 11.24 -2.00 -1.99
CA ARG A 196 11.76 -2.01 -0.61
C ARG A 196 10.69 -2.26 0.46
N TYR A 197 9.40 -2.15 0.12
CA TYR A 197 8.28 -2.30 1.06
C TYR A 197 7.74 -3.73 1.19
N LYS A 198 8.49 -4.73 0.71
CA LYS A 198 8.03 -6.13 0.66
C LYS A 198 7.86 -6.77 2.03
N GLU A 199 8.60 -6.37 3.05
CA GLU A 199 8.47 -7.04 4.35
C GLU A 199 8.90 -6.19 5.54
N LEU A 200 10.20 -5.96 5.69
CA LEU A 200 10.84 -5.19 6.76
C LEU A 200 11.94 -4.31 6.13
N PRO A 201 12.20 -3.10 6.67
CA PRO A 201 11.42 -2.43 7.70
C PRO A 201 9.99 -2.09 7.26
N VAL A 202 9.03 -2.06 8.19
CA VAL A 202 7.63 -1.71 7.91
C VAL A 202 7.18 -0.49 8.72
N THR A 203 6.63 0.51 8.05
CA THR A 203 5.97 1.65 8.71
C THR A 203 4.65 1.21 9.34
N LEU A 204 4.43 1.55 10.61
CA LEU A 204 3.20 1.22 11.36
C LEU A 204 2.06 2.22 11.09
N GLY A 205 0.87 1.92 11.60
CA GLY A 205 -0.33 2.77 11.51
C GLY A 205 -1.24 2.40 10.35
N ARG A 206 -2.56 2.34 10.61
CA ARG A 206 -3.57 1.97 9.61
C ARG A 206 -4.45 3.11 9.16
N ASP A 207 -4.39 4.26 9.82
CA ASP A 207 -5.17 5.43 9.49
C ASP A 207 -4.48 6.70 9.94
N CYS A 208 -4.82 7.80 9.27
CA CYS A 208 -4.31 9.12 9.60
C CYS A 208 -5.25 10.23 9.13
N SER A 209 -4.98 11.42 9.63
CA SER A 209 -5.52 12.68 9.12
C SER A 209 -4.36 13.67 8.90
N GLY A 210 -4.46 14.44 7.81
CA GLY A 210 -3.39 15.30 7.34
C GLY A 210 -3.85 16.29 6.28
N VAL A 211 -2.88 16.91 5.63
CA VAL A 211 -3.11 17.94 4.60
C VAL A 211 -2.44 17.50 3.31
N VAL A 212 -3.13 17.65 2.18
CA VAL A 212 -2.56 17.41 0.85
C VAL A 212 -1.50 18.47 0.56
N VAL A 213 -0.27 18.06 0.27
CA VAL A 213 0.86 18.96 -0.03
C VAL A 213 1.35 18.90 -1.46
N ASP A 214 1.05 17.81 -2.17
CA ASP A 214 1.33 17.66 -3.61
C ASP A 214 0.32 16.69 -4.25
N ILE A 215 0.08 16.82 -5.55
CA ILE A 215 -0.90 16.03 -6.29
C ILE A 215 -0.35 15.56 -7.64
N GLY A 216 -0.71 14.34 -8.04
CA GLY A 216 -0.41 13.82 -9.36
C GLY A 216 -1.28 14.47 -10.44
N GLN A 217 -0.80 14.42 -11.70
CA GLN A 217 -1.42 15.10 -12.84
C GLN A 217 -2.86 14.66 -13.18
N SER A 218 -3.29 13.49 -12.72
CA SER A 218 -4.63 12.92 -12.97
C SER A 218 -5.55 13.02 -11.76
N VAL A 219 -5.12 13.68 -10.67
CA VAL A 219 -5.96 13.95 -9.52
C VAL A 219 -7.00 15.01 -9.88
N ILE A 220 -8.26 14.77 -9.52
CA ILE A 220 -9.37 15.67 -9.84
C ILE A 220 -10.25 16.01 -8.62
N ASN A 221 -10.21 15.20 -7.57
CA ASN A 221 -11.13 15.33 -6.43
C ASN A 221 -10.52 16.09 -5.25
N PHE A 222 -9.23 16.44 -5.34
CA PHE A 222 -8.46 17.04 -4.26
C PHE A 222 -7.52 18.13 -4.78
N ASP A 223 -7.41 19.19 -3.99
CA ASP A 223 -6.47 20.28 -4.22
C ASP A 223 -5.37 20.31 -3.13
N ILE A 224 -4.23 20.91 -3.45
CA ILE A 224 -3.20 21.20 -2.44
C ILE A 224 -3.80 22.09 -1.35
N GLY A 225 -3.60 21.71 -0.08
CA GLY A 225 -4.19 22.35 1.08
C GLY A 225 -5.49 21.69 1.57
N ASP A 226 -6.07 20.74 0.84
CA ASP A 226 -7.22 19.98 1.32
C ASP A 226 -6.87 19.19 2.59
N GLU A 227 -7.74 19.27 3.58
CA GLU A 227 -7.63 18.50 4.81
C GLU A 227 -8.34 17.15 4.66
N VAL A 228 -7.58 16.07 4.86
CA VAL A 228 -7.99 14.71 4.51
C VAL A 228 -7.77 13.73 5.64
N TYR A 229 -8.40 12.57 5.51
CA TYR A 229 -8.16 11.41 6.34
C TYR A 229 -8.35 10.13 5.52
N LEU A 230 -7.78 9.02 5.99
CA LEU A 230 -7.75 7.78 5.24
C LEU A 230 -7.45 6.59 6.14
N ALA A 231 -7.71 5.39 5.62
CA ALA A 231 -7.25 4.14 6.18
C ALA A 231 -6.47 3.33 5.11
N VAL A 232 -5.53 2.50 5.56
CA VAL A 232 -4.74 1.59 4.73
C VAL A 232 -4.81 0.16 5.30
N PRO A 233 -4.79 -0.87 4.43
CA PRO A 233 -4.93 -2.24 4.88
C PRO A 233 -3.68 -2.72 5.65
N PRO A 234 -3.78 -3.81 6.44
CA PRO A 234 -2.65 -4.33 7.24
C PRO A 234 -1.43 -4.77 6.43
N TRP A 235 -1.60 -5.10 5.16
CA TRP A 235 -0.51 -5.44 4.25
C TRP A 235 0.15 -4.22 3.61
N ALA A 236 -0.46 -3.03 3.63
CA ALA A 236 0.14 -1.84 3.05
C ALA A 236 1.18 -1.23 3.99
N SER A 237 2.05 -0.39 3.42
CA SER A 237 2.88 0.52 4.22
C SER A 237 1.97 1.40 5.09
N GLY A 238 2.37 1.62 6.34
CA GLY A 238 1.54 2.32 7.31
C GLY A 238 1.56 3.85 7.21
N THR A 239 0.75 4.47 8.06
CA THR A 239 0.47 5.92 8.07
C THR A 239 1.23 6.70 9.15
N MET A 240 1.97 6.04 10.04
CA MET A 240 2.76 6.71 11.09
C MET A 240 4.11 7.19 10.55
N ALA A 241 4.05 8.14 9.62
CA ALA A 241 5.19 8.89 9.11
C ALA A 241 4.75 10.33 8.84
N GLU A 242 5.69 11.29 8.81
CA GLU A 242 5.33 12.70 8.55
C GLU A 242 4.72 12.92 7.17
N TYR A 243 5.07 12.07 6.19
CA TYR A 243 4.48 12.09 4.85
C TYR A 243 4.11 10.70 4.36
N LEU A 244 3.02 10.60 3.59
CA LEU A 244 2.68 9.41 2.83
C LEU A 244 2.21 9.74 1.43
N VAL A 245 2.42 8.80 0.50
CA VAL A 245 1.87 8.85 -0.86
C VAL A 245 0.78 7.80 -0.98
N ILE A 246 -0.38 8.19 -1.51
CA ILE A 246 -1.55 7.30 -1.63
C ILE A 246 -2.43 7.67 -2.83
N PRO A 247 -3.09 6.70 -3.51
CA PRO A 247 -4.04 7.02 -4.57
C PRO A 247 -5.24 7.84 -4.09
N GLU A 248 -5.72 8.80 -4.90
CA GLU A 248 -6.86 9.66 -4.54
C GLU A 248 -8.13 8.86 -4.18
N CYS A 249 -8.32 7.66 -4.76
CA CYS A 249 -9.48 6.81 -4.52
C CYS A 249 -9.52 6.16 -3.12
N GLN A 250 -8.44 6.28 -2.33
CA GLN A 250 -8.34 5.78 -0.96
C GLN A 250 -8.42 6.90 0.08
N VAL A 251 -8.64 8.14 -0.35
CA VAL A 251 -8.65 9.33 0.51
C VAL A 251 -10.05 9.91 0.57
N ALA A 252 -10.40 10.47 1.72
CA ALA A 252 -11.61 11.26 1.89
C ALA A 252 -11.26 12.58 2.59
N LYS A 253 -12.09 13.61 2.41
CA LYS A 253 -11.96 14.85 3.18
C LYS A 253 -12.34 14.57 4.64
N ARG A 254 -11.60 15.15 5.59
CA ARG A 254 -11.87 14.96 7.02
C ARG A 254 -13.11 15.77 7.47
N PRO A 255 -13.73 15.44 8.62
CA PRO A 255 -14.78 16.29 9.20
C PRO A 255 -14.21 17.66 9.58
N ARG A 256 -14.96 18.73 9.30
CA ARG A 256 -14.48 20.12 9.41
C ARG A 256 -14.42 20.62 10.85
N LEU A 257 -15.28 20.09 11.72
CA LEU A 257 -15.52 20.64 13.05
C LEU A 257 -14.67 20.01 14.15
N VAL A 258 -13.89 18.98 13.85
CA VAL A 258 -13.05 18.26 14.83
C VAL A 258 -11.58 18.48 14.56
N THR A 259 -10.70 18.12 15.49
CA THR A 259 -9.25 18.26 15.29
C THR A 259 -8.69 17.16 14.37
N PHE A 260 -7.42 17.26 13.96
CA PHE A 260 -6.75 16.18 13.21
C PHE A 260 -6.65 14.89 14.04
N GLU A 261 -6.41 14.98 15.35
CA GLU A 261 -6.35 13.85 16.27
C GLU A 261 -7.70 13.12 16.34
N ALA A 262 -8.78 13.88 16.51
CA ALA A 262 -10.14 13.36 16.48
C ALA A 262 -10.52 12.79 15.10
N SER A 263 -10.10 13.44 14.02
CA SER A 263 -10.34 12.93 12.66
C SER A 263 -9.61 11.60 12.44
N ALA A 264 -8.35 11.49 12.89
CA ALA A 264 -7.55 10.29 12.73
C ALA A 264 -8.08 9.07 13.51
N SER A 265 -8.98 9.27 14.49
CA SER A 265 -9.55 8.18 15.29
C SER A 265 -10.63 7.37 14.56
N LEU A 266 -11.09 7.84 13.41
CA LEU A 266 -12.27 7.31 12.71
C LEU A 266 -11.98 6.33 11.57
N PRO A 267 -10.99 6.52 10.67
CA PRO A 267 -11.04 5.86 9.37
C PRO A 267 -10.96 4.34 9.45
N TYR A 268 -10.01 3.78 10.19
CA TYR A 268 -9.83 2.33 10.25
C TYR A 268 -10.94 1.68 11.08
N SER A 269 -11.17 2.20 12.28
CA SER A 269 -12.20 1.68 13.20
C SER A 269 -13.61 1.84 12.66
N GLY A 270 -13.87 2.93 11.95
CA GLY A 270 -15.14 3.22 11.29
C GLY A 270 -15.40 2.31 10.10
N CYS A 271 -14.38 2.03 9.27
CA CYS A 271 -14.51 1.03 8.21
C CYS A 271 -14.85 -0.36 8.78
N LEU A 272 -14.23 -0.76 9.90
CA LEU A 272 -14.53 -2.02 10.57
C LEU A 272 -15.95 -2.05 11.14
N ALA A 273 -16.39 -0.98 11.81
CA ALA A 273 -17.74 -0.88 12.36
C ALA A 273 -18.80 -0.94 11.25
N TRP A 274 -18.60 -0.17 10.17
CA TRP A 274 -19.52 -0.10 9.05
C TRP A 274 -19.62 -1.44 8.31
N ASP A 275 -18.48 -2.10 8.05
CA ASP A 275 -18.46 -3.43 7.41
C ASP A 275 -19.13 -4.49 8.30
N ALA A 276 -18.90 -4.44 9.61
CA ALA A 276 -19.53 -5.35 10.57
C ALA A 276 -21.07 -5.21 10.55
N LEU A 277 -21.57 -3.98 10.54
CA LEU A 277 -23.00 -3.69 10.50
C LEU A 277 -23.61 -4.09 9.15
N VAL A 278 -23.15 -3.49 8.06
CA VAL A 278 -23.84 -3.60 6.77
C VAL A 278 -23.56 -4.93 6.09
N ASN A 279 -22.28 -5.32 5.97
CA ASN A 279 -21.91 -6.47 5.16
C ASN A 279 -21.95 -7.79 5.92
N LYS A 280 -21.58 -7.80 7.21
CA LYS A 280 -21.47 -9.04 7.99
C LYS A 280 -22.72 -9.40 8.79
N SER A 281 -23.52 -8.41 9.22
CA SER A 281 -24.73 -8.62 10.02
C SER A 281 -26.02 -8.14 9.37
N ASN A 282 -25.95 -7.47 8.21
CA ASN A 282 -27.10 -6.93 7.49
C ASN A 282 -27.97 -6.00 8.35
N ILE A 283 -27.31 -5.15 9.16
CA ILE A 283 -27.91 -4.08 9.96
C ILE A 283 -27.54 -2.74 9.30
N GLN A 284 -28.56 -1.96 8.94
CA GLN A 284 -28.44 -0.67 8.26
C GLN A 284 -29.62 0.25 8.63
N GLU A 285 -29.53 1.54 8.28
CA GLU A 285 -30.53 2.59 8.61
C GLU A 285 -31.99 2.16 8.39
N GLY A 286 -32.28 1.52 7.27
CA GLY A 286 -33.65 1.08 6.93
C GLY A 286 -34.17 -0.16 7.68
N ASN A 287 -33.34 -0.86 8.45
CA ASN A 287 -33.74 -2.12 9.10
C ASN A 287 -33.24 -2.31 10.54
N ALA A 288 -32.54 -1.33 11.13
CA ALA A 288 -32.02 -1.44 12.49
C ALA A 288 -33.11 -1.26 13.56
N ARG A 289 -34.19 -0.54 13.25
CA ARG A 289 -35.31 -0.32 14.17
C ARG A 289 -35.90 -1.64 14.68
N GLY A 290 -36.00 -1.76 16.01
CA GLY A 290 -36.49 -2.98 16.67
C GLY A 290 -35.46 -4.10 16.80
N LYS A 291 -34.25 -3.96 16.21
CA LYS A 291 -33.15 -4.89 16.45
C LYS A 291 -32.45 -4.54 17.75
N ARG A 292 -32.37 -5.54 18.64
CA ARG A 292 -31.54 -5.54 19.84
C ARG A 292 -30.15 -6.07 19.52
N VAL A 293 -29.11 -5.28 19.78
CA VAL A 293 -27.71 -5.58 19.44
C VAL A 293 -26.86 -5.56 20.70
N LEU A 294 -25.96 -6.52 20.84
CA LEU A 294 -24.90 -6.49 21.86
C LEU A 294 -23.58 -6.03 21.23
N VAL A 295 -22.99 -4.96 21.76
CA VAL A 295 -21.61 -4.55 21.48
C VAL A 295 -20.73 -4.99 22.65
N TYR A 296 -20.07 -6.14 22.49
CA TYR A 296 -19.11 -6.65 23.46
C TYR A 296 -17.76 -5.94 23.27
N GLY A 297 -17.36 -5.13 24.27
CA GLY A 297 -16.23 -4.22 24.17
C GLY A 297 -16.62 -2.80 23.73
N GLY A 298 -17.71 -2.25 24.27
CA GLY A 298 -18.23 -0.93 23.87
C GLY A 298 -17.29 0.27 24.05
N SER A 299 -16.24 0.10 24.87
CA SER A 299 -15.21 1.12 25.08
C SER A 299 -14.08 1.09 24.06
N THR A 300 -14.04 0.11 23.15
CA THR A 300 -13.03 0.06 22.09
C THR A 300 -13.34 1.11 21.01
N PRO A 301 -12.36 1.56 20.20
CA PRO A 301 -12.60 2.46 19.07
C PRO A 301 -13.77 2.02 18.16
N VAL A 302 -13.81 0.74 17.81
CA VAL A 302 -14.86 0.16 16.97
C VAL A 302 -16.19 0.11 17.74
N GLY A 303 -16.16 -0.29 19.01
CA GLY A 303 -17.33 -0.34 19.88
C GLY A 303 -18.01 1.03 20.04
N CYS A 304 -17.23 2.09 20.25
CA CYS A 304 -17.73 3.46 20.36
C CYS A 304 -18.49 3.89 19.08
N ILE A 305 -18.01 3.50 17.90
CA ILE A 305 -18.66 3.81 16.63
C ILE A 305 -19.91 2.95 16.43
N LEU A 306 -19.85 1.64 16.73
CA LEU A 306 -20.99 0.73 16.61
C LEU A 306 -22.19 1.15 17.47
N ILE A 307 -21.95 1.54 18.72
CA ILE A 307 -23.00 2.01 19.64
C ILE A 307 -23.75 3.19 19.00
N GLN A 308 -23.00 4.19 18.52
CA GLN A 308 -23.57 5.40 17.94
C GLN A 308 -24.33 5.12 16.65
N LEU A 309 -23.76 4.34 15.72
CA LEU A 309 -24.41 4.02 14.44
C LEU A 309 -25.70 3.22 14.63
N VAL A 310 -25.69 2.18 15.47
CA VAL A 310 -26.89 1.38 15.74
C VAL A 310 -27.96 2.24 16.40
N LYS A 311 -27.56 3.11 17.34
CA LYS A 311 -28.50 3.99 18.02
C LYS A 311 -29.11 5.03 17.08
N PHE A 312 -28.27 5.64 16.25
CA PHE A 312 -28.69 6.59 15.23
C PHE A 312 -29.72 5.99 14.26
N TRP A 313 -29.53 4.72 13.88
CA TRP A 313 -30.48 3.98 13.03
C TRP A 313 -31.72 3.43 13.77
N GLY A 314 -31.91 3.79 15.04
CA GLY A 314 -33.08 3.42 15.84
C GLY A 314 -33.05 2.01 16.43
N GLY A 315 -31.89 1.34 16.43
CA GLY A 315 -31.68 0.07 17.12
C GLY A 315 -31.61 0.22 18.64
N HIS A 316 -31.76 -0.90 19.34
CA HIS A 316 -31.58 -0.99 20.79
C HIS A 316 -30.19 -1.52 21.12
N VAL A 317 -29.37 -0.72 21.78
CA VAL A 317 -27.96 -1.03 22.01
C VAL A 317 -27.74 -1.51 23.44
N VAL A 318 -27.31 -2.75 23.57
CA VAL A 318 -26.73 -3.27 24.81
C VAL A 318 -25.22 -3.32 24.64
N THR A 319 -24.46 -2.91 25.64
CA THR A 319 -23.01 -3.00 25.57
C THR A 319 -22.42 -3.63 26.82
N ALA A 320 -21.35 -4.39 26.65
CA ALA A 320 -20.55 -4.88 27.76
C ALA A 320 -19.21 -4.12 27.79
N CYS A 321 -18.92 -3.49 28.93
CA CYS A 321 -17.70 -2.70 29.14
C CYS A 321 -17.28 -2.70 30.62
N LYS A 322 -16.03 -2.29 30.91
CA LYS A 322 -15.55 -2.18 32.29
C LYS A 322 -16.28 -1.05 33.03
N PRO A 323 -16.43 -1.13 34.37
CA PRO A 323 -17.20 -0.16 35.14
C PRO A 323 -16.85 1.33 34.90
N HIS A 324 -15.57 1.65 34.70
CA HIS A 324 -15.13 3.02 34.46
C HIS A 324 -15.51 3.56 33.08
N ALA A 325 -15.81 2.69 32.11
CA ALA A 325 -16.21 3.09 30.77
C ALA A 325 -17.74 3.24 30.60
N ILE A 326 -18.54 2.86 31.61
CA ILE A 326 -20.00 2.96 31.59
C ILE A 326 -20.50 4.39 31.29
N PRO A 327 -19.96 5.46 31.92
CA PRO A 327 -20.42 6.82 31.64
C PRO A 327 -20.22 7.20 30.17
N VAL A 328 -19.09 6.80 29.57
CA VAL A 328 -18.77 7.07 28.17
C VAL A 328 -19.73 6.30 27.27
N THR A 329 -19.90 4.99 27.46
CA THR A 329 -20.76 4.20 26.57
C THR A 329 -22.24 4.61 26.64
N ARG A 330 -22.73 5.04 27.81
CA ARG A 330 -24.07 5.65 27.93
C ARG A 330 -24.18 6.98 27.20
N ALA A 331 -23.18 7.85 27.31
CA ALA A 331 -23.15 9.12 26.58
C ALA A 331 -23.16 8.92 25.06
N LEU A 332 -22.56 7.83 24.57
CA LEU A 332 -22.58 7.43 23.16
C LEU A 332 -23.91 6.81 22.71
N GLY A 333 -24.86 6.58 23.62
CA GLY A 333 -26.21 6.11 23.28
C GLY A 333 -26.50 4.63 23.60
N ALA A 334 -25.70 3.96 24.42
CA ALA A 334 -26.05 2.63 24.92
C ALA A 334 -27.31 2.69 25.81
N ASP A 335 -28.31 1.87 25.47
CA ASP A 335 -29.57 1.76 26.22
C ASP A 335 -29.38 0.95 27.50
N GLU A 336 -28.62 -0.15 27.41
CA GLU A 336 -28.27 -1.00 28.54
C GLU A 336 -26.76 -1.24 28.57
N VAL A 337 -26.21 -1.34 29.79
CA VAL A 337 -24.79 -1.59 30.00
C VAL A 337 -24.62 -2.76 30.96
N ILE A 338 -23.92 -3.78 30.48
CA ILE A 338 -23.52 -4.97 31.22
C ILE A 338 -22.12 -4.68 31.79
N PRO A 339 -21.99 -4.40 33.10
CA PRO A 339 -20.69 -4.15 33.71
C PRO A 339 -19.85 -5.42 33.67
N PHE A 340 -18.63 -5.33 33.13
CA PHE A 340 -17.72 -6.46 33.14
C PHE A 340 -17.28 -6.79 34.58
N ASN A 341 -17.64 -8.00 35.01
CA ASN A 341 -17.02 -8.69 36.14
C ASN A 341 -16.63 -10.10 35.67
N GLU A 342 -15.33 -10.41 35.71
CA GLU A 342 -14.73 -11.65 35.19
C GLU A 342 -15.38 -12.92 35.76
N SER A 343 -15.92 -12.84 36.98
CA SER A 343 -16.55 -13.98 37.65
C SER A 343 -17.99 -14.29 37.23
N ASN A 344 -18.65 -13.39 36.46
CA ASN A 344 -20.12 -13.44 36.32
C ASN A 344 -20.68 -13.11 34.92
N ILE A 345 -19.85 -12.90 33.90
CA ILE A 345 -20.34 -12.38 32.60
C ILE A 345 -21.35 -13.30 31.90
N GLU A 346 -21.18 -14.62 31.96
CA GLU A 346 -22.15 -15.57 31.37
C GLU A 346 -23.50 -15.49 32.09
N LYS A 347 -23.48 -15.48 33.43
CA LYS A 347 -24.70 -15.33 34.25
C LYS A 347 -25.38 -13.98 34.01
N GLU A 348 -24.62 -12.91 33.85
CA GLU A 348 -25.18 -11.60 33.56
C GLU A 348 -25.86 -11.61 32.18
N LEU A 349 -25.22 -12.19 31.15
CA LEU A 349 -25.81 -12.34 29.82
C LEU A 349 -27.09 -13.19 29.81
N GLU A 350 -27.25 -14.14 30.73
CA GLU A 350 -28.48 -14.93 30.92
C GLU A 350 -29.66 -14.11 31.46
N LEU A 351 -29.40 -12.96 32.11
CA LEU A 351 -30.45 -12.06 32.63
C LEU A 351 -31.06 -11.16 31.55
N HIS A 352 -30.47 -11.11 30.35
CA HIS A 352 -30.94 -10.26 29.26
C HIS A 352 -31.59 -11.07 28.14
N ASP A 353 -32.51 -10.42 27.43
CA ASP A 353 -33.07 -10.95 26.20
C ASP A 353 -32.01 -11.20 25.13
N LYS A 354 -32.30 -12.18 24.27
CA LYS A 354 -31.44 -12.57 23.15
C LYS A 354 -31.26 -11.44 22.12
N TYR A 355 -30.15 -11.51 21.40
CA TYR A 355 -29.70 -10.47 20.47
C TYR A 355 -29.91 -10.85 19.01
N HIS A 356 -30.24 -9.86 18.18
CA HIS A 356 -30.28 -10.00 16.72
C HIS A 356 -28.87 -10.03 16.12
N ALA A 357 -27.94 -9.28 16.73
CA ALA A 357 -26.53 -9.35 16.40
C ALA A 357 -25.68 -9.15 17.65
N ILE A 358 -24.52 -9.81 17.66
CA ILE A 358 -23.48 -9.61 18.66
C ILE A 358 -22.20 -9.22 17.94
N PHE A 359 -21.66 -8.05 18.29
CA PHE A 359 -20.38 -7.55 17.81
C PHE A 359 -19.32 -7.74 18.88
N TYR A 360 -18.32 -8.56 18.58
CA TYR A 360 -17.14 -8.72 19.42
C TYR A 360 -16.02 -7.82 18.93
N THR A 361 -15.71 -6.79 19.72
CA THR A 361 -14.74 -5.75 19.36
C THR A 361 -13.43 -5.84 20.15
N GLY A 362 -13.30 -6.87 21.00
CA GLY A 362 -12.18 -7.04 21.91
C GLY A 362 -12.51 -6.56 23.32
N GLY A 363 -11.51 -5.99 24.00
CA GLY A 363 -11.59 -5.72 25.44
C GLY A 363 -11.23 -6.97 26.22
N GLN A 364 -12.21 -7.58 26.88
CA GLN A 364 -11.98 -8.80 27.66
C GLN A 364 -12.12 -10.06 26.79
N PRO A 365 -11.22 -11.04 26.91
CA PRO A 365 -11.37 -12.32 26.24
C PRO A 365 -12.63 -13.07 26.73
N ILE A 366 -13.41 -13.60 25.80
CA ILE A 366 -14.53 -14.50 26.08
C ILE A 366 -14.61 -15.54 24.97
N ASP A 367 -15.09 -16.74 25.32
CA ASP A 367 -15.35 -17.76 24.32
C ASP A 367 -16.51 -17.31 23.40
N GLU A 368 -16.26 -17.34 22.10
CA GLU A 368 -17.25 -17.06 21.06
C GLU A 368 -18.50 -17.94 21.21
N PHE A 369 -18.35 -19.19 21.67
CA PHE A 369 -19.47 -20.10 21.89
C PHE A 369 -20.44 -19.57 22.95
N ILE A 370 -19.93 -18.94 24.02
CA ILE A 370 -20.76 -18.34 25.08
C ILE A 370 -21.61 -17.23 24.46
N LEU A 371 -20.98 -16.29 23.74
CA LEU A 371 -21.71 -15.19 23.09
C LEU A 371 -22.79 -15.71 22.12
N LYS A 372 -22.45 -16.71 21.29
CA LYS A 372 -23.39 -17.27 20.31
C LYS A 372 -24.64 -17.90 20.93
N LYS A 373 -24.60 -18.40 22.17
CA LYS A 373 -25.80 -18.93 22.86
C LYS A 373 -26.89 -17.88 23.05
N HIS A 374 -26.50 -16.61 23.17
CA HIS A 374 -27.40 -15.47 23.41
C HIS A 374 -27.94 -14.85 22.11
N LEU A 375 -27.66 -15.44 20.94
CA LEU A 375 -28.28 -15.02 19.69
C LEU A 375 -29.71 -15.54 19.56
N LEU A 376 -30.56 -14.72 18.95
CA LEU A 376 -31.85 -15.15 18.40
C LEU A 376 -31.62 -16.15 17.23
N PRO A 377 -32.63 -16.96 16.87
CA PRO A 377 -32.60 -17.71 15.62
C PRO A 377 -32.28 -16.76 14.45
N TYR A 378 -31.34 -17.16 13.59
CA TYR A 378 -30.82 -16.35 12.48
C TYR A 378 -30.08 -15.06 12.89
N GLY A 379 -29.76 -14.90 14.17
CA GLY A 379 -28.88 -13.83 14.64
C GLY A 379 -27.46 -13.98 14.13
N SER A 380 -26.74 -12.86 14.04
CA SER A 380 -25.37 -12.83 13.52
C SER A 380 -24.35 -12.56 14.62
N TYR A 381 -23.25 -13.29 14.60
CA TYR A 381 -22.06 -12.98 15.39
C TYR A 381 -20.99 -12.43 14.46
N VAL A 382 -20.42 -11.28 14.82
CA VAL A 382 -19.37 -10.63 14.04
C VAL A 382 -18.22 -10.22 14.94
N SER A 383 -17.03 -10.74 14.66
CA SER A 383 -15.79 -10.28 15.30
C SER A 383 -15.11 -9.22 14.44
N THR A 384 -14.67 -8.13 15.06
CA THR A 384 -13.82 -7.11 14.42
C THR A 384 -12.36 -7.21 14.84
N MET A 385 -12.02 -8.22 15.66
CA MET A 385 -10.64 -8.51 16.02
C MET A 385 -9.87 -9.06 14.81
N PRO A 386 -8.56 -8.76 14.67
CA PRO A 386 -7.79 -9.27 13.56
C PRO A 386 -7.78 -10.80 13.58
N GLU A 387 -8.31 -11.42 12.52
CA GLU A 387 -8.41 -12.86 12.35
C GLU A 387 -7.03 -13.53 12.27
N TYR A 388 -6.93 -14.79 12.65
CA TYR A 388 -5.69 -15.54 12.43
C TYR A 388 -5.49 -15.82 10.93
N LEU A 389 -4.40 -15.31 10.36
CA LEU A 389 -4.07 -15.53 8.96
C LEU A 389 -3.24 -16.80 8.81
N THR A 390 -3.87 -17.88 8.33
CA THR A 390 -3.19 -19.15 8.07
C THR A 390 -1.99 -18.98 7.14
N SER A 391 -2.07 -18.03 6.19
CA SER A 391 -0.99 -17.65 5.27
C SER A 391 0.32 -17.29 5.97
N ASP A 392 0.27 -16.70 7.17
CA ASP A 392 1.48 -16.27 7.89
C ASP A 392 2.19 -17.44 8.59
N SER A 393 1.48 -18.56 8.77
CA SER A 393 2.00 -19.80 9.34
C SER A 393 2.45 -20.82 8.29
N LEU A 394 2.16 -20.56 7.01
CA LEU A 394 2.64 -21.41 5.93
C LEU A 394 4.17 -21.27 5.83
N GLY A 395 4.87 -22.38 6.07
CA GLY A 395 6.31 -22.45 5.84
C GLY A 395 6.65 -22.16 4.37
N PHE A 396 7.95 -21.98 4.07
CA PHE A 396 8.42 -21.54 2.75
C PHE A 396 7.79 -22.29 1.55
N PHE A 397 7.68 -23.61 1.64
CA PHE A 397 7.13 -24.45 0.58
C PHE A 397 5.64 -24.16 0.31
N PHE A 398 4.79 -24.31 1.33
CA PHE A 398 3.35 -24.06 1.20
C PHE A 398 3.03 -22.57 0.98
N GLY A 399 3.84 -21.66 1.53
CA GLY A 399 3.73 -20.23 1.30
C GLY A 399 4.02 -19.84 -0.15
N SER A 400 4.96 -20.52 -0.82
CA SER A 400 5.25 -20.31 -2.24
C SER A 400 4.10 -20.80 -3.14
N ILE A 401 3.48 -21.93 -2.79
CA ILE A 401 2.27 -22.43 -3.47
C ILE A 401 1.12 -21.43 -3.31
N PHE A 402 0.86 -20.99 -2.08
CA PHE A 402 -0.15 -19.99 -1.78
C PHE A 402 0.07 -18.69 -2.58
N SER A 403 1.30 -18.17 -2.56
CA SER A 403 1.70 -17.00 -3.36
C SER A 403 1.43 -17.19 -4.85
N GLY A 404 1.77 -18.37 -5.40
CA GLY A 404 1.45 -18.73 -6.78
C GLY A 404 -0.05 -18.71 -7.08
N CYS A 405 -0.86 -19.33 -6.23
CA CYS A 405 -2.32 -19.34 -6.37
C CYS A 405 -2.91 -17.92 -6.33
N VAL A 406 -2.43 -17.07 -5.42
CA VAL A 406 -2.89 -15.69 -5.33
C VAL A 406 -2.50 -14.89 -6.58
N ARG A 407 -1.28 -15.05 -7.10
CA ARG A 407 -0.86 -14.39 -8.35
C ARG A 407 -1.70 -14.82 -9.54
N ILE A 408 -2.01 -16.11 -9.65
CA ILE A 408 -2.91 -16.63 -10.69
C ILE A 408 -4.30 -16.00 -10.54
N LYS A 409 -4.86 -15.95 -9.32
CA LYS A 409 -6.15 -15.31 -9.03
C LYS A 409 -6.15 -13.83 -9.45
N LEU A 410 -5.10 -13.08 -9.10
CA LEU A 410 -4.97 -11.67 -9.48
C LEU A 410 -4.83 -11.49 -11.00
N MET A 411 -4.05 -12.35 -11.66
CA MET A 411 -3.90 -12.33 -13.12
C MET A 411 -5.23 -12.63 -13.81
N VAL A 412 -5.99 -13.62 -13.34
CA VAL A 412 -7.33 -13.95 -13.85
C VAL A 412 -8.28 -12.76 -13.66
N GLN A 413 -8.30 -12.16 -12.47
CA GLN A 413 -9.13 -10.98 -12.21
C GLN A 413 -8.80 -9.81 -13.13
N TYR A 414 -7.50 -9.56 -13.36
CA TYR A 414 -7.01 -8.55 -14.30
C TYR A 414 -7.50 -8.83 -15.73
N MET A 415 -7.35 -10.06 -16.21
CA MET A 415 -7.76 -10.47 -17.56
C MET A 415 -9.26 -10.32 -17.82
N PHE A 416 -10.10 -10.55 -16.80
CA PHE A 416 -11.55 -10.47 -16.92
C PHE A 416 -12.13 -9.10 -16.51
N GLY A 417 -11.29 -8.06 -16.35
CA GLY A 417 -11.75 -6.72 -15.98
C GLY A 417 -12.44 -6.66 -14.62
N CYS A 418 -12.26 -7.67 -13.77
CA CYS A 418 -12.79 -7.68 -12.41
C CYS A 418 -11.89 -6.79 -11.56
N ASN A 419 -12.39 -5.60 -11.22
CA ASN A 419 -11.72 -4.55 -10.44
C ASN A 419 -10.57 -5.04 -9.54
N ILE A 420 -9.35 -4.68 -9.94
CA ILE A 420 -8.05 -5.08 -9.36
C ILE A 420 -7.83 -4.52 -7.94
N HIS A 421 -8.61 -3.54 -7.51
CA HIS A 421 -8.34 -2.80 -6.27
C HIS A 421 -8.96 -3.40 -5.00
N HIS A 422 -9.73 -4.48 -5.11
CA HIS A 422 -10.43 -5.06 -3.96
C HIS A 422 -9.97 -6.49 -3.69
N TRP A 423 -8.80 -6.62 -3.05
CA TRP A 423 -8.45 -7.85 -2.36
C TRP A 423 -9.51 -8.10 -1.26
N LYS A 424 -10.31 -9.16 -1.41
CA LYS A 424 -11.50 -9.43 -0.59
C LYS A 424 -11.20 -9.97 0.82
N GLU A 425 -9.95 -10.27 1.15
CA GLU A 425 -9.56 -10.85 2.45
C GLU A 425 -8.84 -9.82 3.31
N GLY A 426 -9.53 -9.31 4.33
CA GLY A 426 -8.97 -8.46 5.39
C GLY A 426 -9.29 -6.96 5.21
N SER A 427 -10.35 -6.51 5.88
CA SER A 427 -10.82 -5.11 5.98
C SER A 427 -11.10 -4.41 4.64
N LYS A 428 -12.38 -4.33 4.25
CA LYS A 428 -12.84 -3.49 3.12
C LYS A 428 -12.78 -2.02 3.54
N ILE A 429 -11.59 -1.44 3.47
CA ILE A 429 -11.44 0.00 3.57
C ILE A 429 -12.14 0.61 2.36
N ASN A 430 -13.11 1.47 2.63
CA ASN A 430 -13.99 2.02 1.61
C ASN A 430 -14.17 3.52 1.88
N THR A 431 -13.80 4.33 0.90
CA THR A 431 -13.93 5.79 0.98
C THR A 431 -15.38 6.26 1.08
N ALA A 432 -16.34 5.48 0.59
CA ALA A 432 -17.76 5.77 0.78
C ALA A 432 -18.16 5.69 2.27
N TYR A 433 -17.59 4.75 3.03
CA TYR A 433 -17.86 4.69 4.48
C TYR A 433 -17.24 5.89 5.19
N LEU A 434 -16.05 6.32 4.76
CA LEU A 434 -15.43 7.53 5.30
C LEU A 434 -16.31 8.75 5.02
N GLN A 435 -16.78 8.95 3.78
CA GLN A 435 -17.70 10.04 3.45
C GLN A 435 -18.94 10.05 4.36
N SER A 436 -19.60 8.90 4.54
CA SER A 436 -20.76 8.83 5.45
C SER A 436 -20.40 9.13 6.91
N LEU A 437 -19.26 8.64 7.41
CA LEU A 437 -18.81 8.94 8.77
C LEU A 437 -18.50 10.42 8.94
N ARG A 438 -17.89 11.05 7.92
CA ARG A 438 -17.65 12.49 7.90
C ARG A 438 -18.97 13.26 8.02
N ASP A 439 -19.95 12.91 7.20
CA ASP A 439 -21.24 13.61 7.17
C ASP A 439 -21.96 13.48 8.53
N LEU A 440 -21.90 12.31 9.18
CA LEU A 440 -22.45 12.12 10.52
C LEU A 440 -21.74 12.95 11.59
N VAL A 441 -20.41 13.09 11.52
CA VAL A 441 -19.63 13.91 12.46
C VAL A 441 -19.92 15.40 12.23
N ASP A 442 -19.93 15.85 10.97
CA ASP A 442 -20.23 17.24 10.63
C ASP A 442 -21.69 17.61 11.00
N ALA A 443 -22.60 16.64 11.06
CA ALA A 443 -23.98 16.79 11.50
C ALA A 443 -24.18 16.63 13.03
N ASP A 444 -23.11 16.45 13.82
CA ASP A 444 -23.15 16.21 15.26
C ASP A 444 -23.95 14.96 15.67
N GLN A 445 -24.02 13.97 14.76
CA GLN A 445 -24.70 12.69 14.96
C GLN A 445 -23.73 11.56 15.37
N LEU A 446 -22.42 11.79 15.22
CA LEU A 446 -21.37 10.87 15.63
C LEU A 446 -20.22 11.64 16.27
N GLN A 447 -19.90 11.27 17.52
CA GLN A 447 -18.80 11.83 18.30
C GLN A 447 -17.54 10.97 18.15
N THR A 448 -16.39 11.65 18.03
CA THR A 448 -15.06 11.04 18.05
C THR A 448 -14.62 10.79 19.49
N VAL A 449 -14.07 9.60 19.78
CA VAL A 449 -13.59 9.24 21.13
C VAL A 449 -12.09 8.99 21.07
N VAL A 450 -11.32 9.93 21.61
CA VAL A 450 -9.86 9.85 21.73
C VAL A 450 -9.51 9.76 23.21
N ASP A 451 -8.77 8.72 23.60
CA ASP A 451 -8.32 8.55 24.98
C ASP A 451 -7.07 9.40 25.24
N ARG A 452 -6.02 9.15 24.43
CA ARG A 452 -4.71 9.75 24.60
C ARG A 452 -4.04 10.02 23.26
N ALA A 453 -3.30 11.11 23.22
CA ALA A 453 -2.39 11.45 22.14
C ALA A 453 -0.94 11.42 22.64
N PHE A 454 -0.08 10.75 21.89
CA PHE A 454 1.34 10.58 22.16
C PHE A 454 2.16 11.27 21.07
N ALA A 455 3.37 11.72 21.42
CA ALA A 455 4.37 12.10 20.45
C ALA A 455 5.03 10.86 19.82
N PRO A 456 5.64 10.95 18.62
CA PRO A 456 6.15 9.77 17.90
C PRO A 456 7.17 8.97 18.72
N HIS A 457 8.06 9.65 19.44
CA HIS A 457 9.08 9.03 20.31
C HIS A 457 8.51 8.19 21.46
N ASN A 458 7.22 8.32 21.80
CA ASN A 458 6.54 7.54 22.83
C ASN A 458 5.71 6.37 22.24
N ILE A 459 6.08 5.88 21.04
CA ILE A 459 5.32 4.81 20.37
C ILE A 459 5.17 3.55 21.21
N GLU A 460 6.20 3.13 21.95
CA GLU A 460 6.10 1.93 22.80
C GLU A 460 4.98 2.09 23.84
N GLN A 461 4.90 3.25 24.49
CA GLN A 461 3.83 3.56 25.44
C GLN A 461 2.47 3.58 24.76
N ALA A 462 2.38 4.09 23.54
CA ALA A 462 1.15 4.12 22.76
C ALA A 462 0.69 2.71 22.35
N LEU A 463 1.62 1.81 22.00
CA LEU A 463 1.35 0.40 21.70
C LEU A 463 0.95 -0.39 22.96
N HIS A 464 1.52 -0.09 24.12
CA HIS A 464 1.04 -0.66 25.38
C HIS A 464 -0.35 -0.13 25.74
N HIS A 465 -0.60 1.16 25.52
CA HIS A 465 -1.89 1.79 25.80
C HIS A 465 -3.03 1.20 24.95
N VAL A 466 -2.82 0.95 23.65
CA VAL A 466 -3.87 0.34 22.79
C VAL A 466 -4.20 -1.10 23.20
N LEU A 467 -3.29 -1.79 23.90
CA LEU A 467 -3.49 -3.13 24.43
C LEU A 467 -4.03 -3.13 25.86
N ASP A 468 -4.08 -1.97 26.53
CA ASP A 468 -4.62 -1.85 27.89
C ASP A 468 -6.14 -2.07 27.85
N PRO A 469 -6.67 -3.08 28.55
CA PRO A 469 -8.12 -3.30 28.60
C PRO A 469 -8.89 -2.19 29.32
N ASN A 470 -8.22 -1.19 29.91
CA ASN A 470 -8.82 0.00 30.50
C ASN A 470 -8.90 1.19 29.55
N ALA A 471 -8.25 1.14 28.37
CA ALA A 471 -8.32 2.22 27.39
C ALA A 471 -9.75 2.43 26.87
N ILE A 472 -10.13 3.68 26.62
CA ILE A 472 -11.46 4.08 26.14
C ILE A 472 -11.33 4.89 24.85
N GLY A 473 -11.71 4.30 23.72
CA GLY A 473 -11.59 4.92 22.41
C GLY A 473 -10.17 4.81 21.87
N SER A 474 -9.78 5.77 21.03
CA SER A 474 -8.59 5.67 20.19
C SER A 474 -7.33 6.23 20.84
N THR A 475 -6.20 5.61 20.50
CA THR A 475 -4.86 6.09 20.84
C THR A 475 -4.26 6.75 19.61
N ILE A 476 -3.72 7.97 19.75
CA ILE A 476 -3.25 8.78 18.62
C ILE A 476 -1.75 9.07 18.74
N ILE A 477 -1.04 9.06 17.61
CA ILE A 477 0.28 9.66 17.44
C ILE A 477 0.10 11.01 16.76
N LYS A 478 0.65 12.06 17.36
CA LYS A 478 0.62 13.42 16.84
C LYS A 478 1.96 13.79 16.20
N PHE A 479 1.94 14.17 14.93
CA PHE A 479 3.09 14.73 14.22
C PHE A 479 3.04 16.27 14.31
N GLN A 480 4.21 16.91 14.29
CA GLN A 480 4.33 18.37 14.46
C GLN A 480 4.03 19.14 13.17
#